data_AF-A0A435XN18-F1
#
_entry.id   AF-A0A435XN18-F1
#
_cell.length_a   1.000
_cell.length_b   1.000
_cell.length_c   1.000
_cell.angle_alpha   90.00
_cell.angle_beta   90.00
_cell.angle_gamma   90.00
#
_symmetry.space_group_name_H-M   'P 1'
#
loop_
_entity.id
_entity.type
_entity.pdbx_description
1 polymer ?
#
loop_
_entity_poly.entity_id
_entity_poly.type
_entity_poly.pdbx_seq_one_letter_code
_entity_poly.pdbx_strand_id
1 'polypeptide(L)'
;VYVGSMSKTLAPGLRLGYIVASAGLIAELRALRRFMLRHPPANNQRAVALFLSLGHHEALVRRLSSAFDERRKRLVHAISAFLPEWRSTDSAGGTSLWLEGPRGTDSRGLAEAAASRSVIIEPGDRFFDRTEKPSR
;
A
#
# COMPACT_ATOMS: atom_id res chain seq x y z
N VAL A 1 11.21 -10.71 10.97
CA VAL A 1 9.75 -10.93 11.12
C VAL A 1 9.09 -10.49 9.83
N TYR A 2 8.33 -11.36 9.18
CA TYR A 2 7.56 -11.01 7.99
C TYR A 2 6.09 -10.81 8.37
N VAL A 3 5.49 -9.71 7.93
CA VAL A 3 4.09 -9.39 8.19
C VAL A 3 3.38 -9.22 6.85
N GLY A 4 2.38 -10.05 6.61
CA GLY A 4 1.55 -10.02 5.41
C GLY A 4 0.10 -9.65 5.71
N SER A 5 -0.61 -9.13 4.71
CA SER A 5 -2.03 -8.79 4.81
C SER A 5 -2.77 -9.19 3.54
N MET A 6 -4.01 -9.65 3.69
CA MET A 6 -4.92 -9.96 2.58
C MET A 6 -5.73 -8.74 2.12
N SER A 7 -5.49 -7.57 2.71
CA SER A 7 -6.29 -6.36 2.44
C SER A 7 -6.17 -5.87 1.00
N LYS A 8 -5.01 -6.06 0.36
CA LYS A 8 -4.72 -5.54 -0.98
C LYS A 8 -4.86 -6.58 -2.09
N THR A 9 -4.74 -7.86 -1.75
CA THR A 9 -4.79 -8.96 -2.72
C THR A 9 -6.14 -9.66 -2.75
N LEU A 10 -6.97 -9.57 -1.70
CA LEU A 10 -8.33 -10.11 -1.67
C LEU A 10 -9.35 -9.00 -1.41
N ALA A 11 -9.47 -8.56 -0.15
CA ALA A 11 -10.43 -7.54 0.24
C ALA A 11 -10.09 -6.96 1.63
N PRO A 12 -10.13 -5.62 1.80
CA PRO A 12 -9.83 -4.98 3.09
C PRO A 12 -10.84 -5.37 4.19
N GLY A 13 -12.09 -5.66 3.82
CA GLY A 13 -13.16 -6.07 4.74
C GLY A 13 -12.91 -7.41 5.44
N LEU A 14 -12.00 -8.26 4.94
CA LEU A 14 -11.68 -9.54 5.59
C LEU A 14 -11.00 -9.36 6.94
N ARG A 15 -10.27 -8.25 7.12
CA ARG A 15 -9.44 -7.96 8.30
C ARG A 15 -8.48 -9.10 8.66
N LEU A 16 -7.91 -9.74 7.64
CA LEU A 16 -6.96 -10.84 7.79
C LEU A 16 -5.54 -10.43 7.40
N GLY A 17 -4.60 -10.86 8.24
CA GLY A 17 -3.17 -10.80 8.02
C GLY A 17 -2.47 -11.96 8.71
N TYR A 18 -1.19 -12.12 8.45
CA TYR A 18 -0.39 -13.20 8.98
C TYR A 18 1.01 -12.71 9.34
N ILE A 19 1.66 -13.42 10.26
CA ILE A 19 3.03 -13.16 10.68
C ILE A 19 3.82 -14.44 10.49
N VAL A 20 4.98 -14.34 9.84
CA VAL A 20 5.96 -15.42 9.75
C VAL A 20 7.19 -15.00 10.54
N ALA A 21 7.50 -15.74 11.60
CA ALA A 21 8.57 -15.46 12.54
C ALA A 21 9.03 -16.74 13.26
N SER A 22 10.05 -16.65 14.11
CA SER A 22 10.50 -17.76 14.95
C SER A 22 9.37 -18.26 15.86
N ALA A 23 9.37 -19.55 16.18
CA ALA A 23 8.34 -20.17 17.02
C ALA A 23 8.19 -19.49 18.39
N GLY A 24 9.32 -19.14 19.03
CA GLY A 24 9.32 -18.39 20.30
C GLY A 24 8.62 -17.04 20.18
N LEU A 25 8.91 -16.26 19.13
CA LEU A 25 8.24 -14.99 18.91
C LEU A 25 6.74 -15.16 18.61
N ILE A 26 6.35 -16.18 17.84
CA ILE A 26 4.93 -16.47 17.58
C ILE A 26 4.20 -16.86 18.88
N ALA A 27 4.85 -17.59 19.80
CA ALA A 27 4.27 -17.93 21.09
C ALA A 27 3.98 -16.67 21.92
N GLU A 28 4.97 -15.76 22.04
CA GLU A 28 4.83 -14.48 22.73
C GLU A 28 3.75 -13.58 22.09
N LEU A 29 3.77 -13.45 20.76
CA LEU A 29 2.76 -12.69 20.02
C LEU A 29 1.34 -13.25 20.22
N ARG A 30 1.18 -14.57 20.29
CA ARG A 30 -0.11 -15.21 20.59
C ARG A 30 -0.56 -14.96 22.03
N ALA A 31 0.36 -14.88 22.99
CA ALA A 31 0.05 -14.53 24.36
C ALA A 31 -0.42 -13.07 24.44
N LEU A 32 0.33 -12.14 23.84
CA LEU A 32 -0.02 -10.71 23.77
C LEU A 32 -1.35 -10.47 23.05
N ARG A 33 -1.61 -11.17 21.93
CA ARG A 33 -2.85 -11.02 21.16
C ARG A 33 -4.09 -11.22 22.03
N ARG A 34 -4.08 -12.12 23.01
CA ARG A 34 -5.25 -12.40 23.86
C ARG A 34 -5.75 -11.18 24.64
N PHE A 35 -4.88 -10.20 24.89
CA PHE A 35 -5.25 -8.93 25.54
C PHE A 35 -5.90 -7.91 24.59
N MET A 36 -5.74 -8.07 23.27
CA MET A 36 -6.28 -7.15 22.26
C MET A 36 -7.42 -7.77 21.44
N LEU A 37 -7.32 -9.07 21.15
CA LEU A 37 -8.21 -9.81 20.28
C LEU A 37 -8.23 -11.29 20.69
N ARG A 38 -9.40 -11.78 21.11
CA ARG A 38 -9.58 -13.17 21.54
C ARG A 38 -9.23 -14.16 20.43
N HIS A 39 -9.95 -14.09 19.30
CA HIS A 39 -9.71 -14.92 18.12
C HIS A 39 -9.95 -14.11 16.84
N PRO A 40 -9.10 -14.25 15.80
CA PRO A 40 -9.43 -13.74 14.49
C PRO A 40 -10.66 -14.50 13.93
N PRO A 41 -11.44 -13.89 13.03
CA PRO A 41 -12.69 -14.47 12.51
C PRO A 41 -12.43 -15.82 11.82
N ALA A 42 -12.88 -16.91 12.44
CA ALA A 42 -12.60 -18.28 11.99
C ALA A 42 -13.28 -18.60 10.66
N ASN A 43 -14.48 -18.07 10.43
CA ASN A 43 -15.19 -18.14 9.15
C ASN A 43 -14.38 -17.50 8.01
N ASN A 44 -13.81 -16.31 8.23
CA ASN A 44 -12.98 -15.63 7.23
C ASN A 44 -11.67 -16.42 6.99
N GLN A 45 -11.05 -16.95 8.05
CA GLN A 45 -9.87 -17.80 7.91
C GLN A 45 -10.16 -19.04 7.05
N ARG A 46 -11.29 -19.72 7.30
CA ARG A 46 -11.73 -20.89 6.53
C ARG A 46 -11.97 -20.51 5.05
N ALA A 47 -12.69 -19.42 4.80
CA ALA A 47 -12.99 -18.97 3.45
C ALA A 47 -11.71 -18.63 2.66
N VAL A 48 -10.77 -17.90 3.28
CA VAL A 48 -9.48 -17.58 2.66
C VAL A 48 -8.64 -18.84 2.44
N ALA A 49 -8.61 -19.77 3.39
CA ALA A 49 -7.90 -21.04 3.22
C ALA A 49 -8.42 -21.83 2.02
N LEU A 50 -9.75 -21.93 1.86
CA LEU A 50 -10.37 -22.57 0.70
C LEU A 50 -10.00 -21.84 -0.59
N PHE A 51 -10.15 -20.51 -0.62
CA PHE A 51 -9.82 -19.68 -1.79
C PHE A 51 -8.35 -19.86 -2.25
N LEU A 52 -7.41 -19.92 -1.29
CA LEU A 52 -6.00 -20.19 -1.56
C LEU A 52 -5.79 -21.62 -2.09
N SER A 53 -6.39 -22.62 -1.43
CA SER A 53 -6.23 -24.03 -1.80
C SER A 53 -6.73 -24.36 -3.21
N LEU A 54 -7.71 -23.60 -3.71
CA LEU A 54 -8.30 -23.75 -5.04
C LEU A 54 -7.56 -22.95 -6.13
N GLY A 55 -6.45 -22.29 -5.79
CA GLY A 55 -5.63 -21.54 -6.77
C GLY A 55 -6.25 -20.21 -7.24
N HIS A 56 -7.32 -19.74 -6.60
CA HIS A 56 -8.02 -18.52 -7.01
C HIS A 56 -7.20 -17.25 -6.73
N HIS A 57 -6.34 -17.30 -5.73
CA HIS A 57 -5.49 -16.17 -5.37
C HIS A 57 -4.46 -15.85 -6.45
N GLU A 58 -3.84 -16.86 -7.05
CA GLU A 58 -2.86 -16.71 -8.12
C GLU A 58 -3.53 -16.11 -9.36
N ALA A 59 -4.74 -16.56 -9.69
CA ALA A 59 -5.53 -16.00 -10.79
C ALA A 59 -5.90 -14.52 -10.52
N LEU A 60 -6.34 -14.22 -9.30
CA LEU A 60 -6.68 -12.86 -8.88
C LEU A 60 -5.46 -11.94 -8.92
N VAL A 61 -4.32 -12.35 -8.36
CA VAL A 61 -3.08 -11.57 -8.35
C VAL A 61 -2.61 -11.29 -9.77
N ARG A 62 -2.62 -12.27 -10.68
CA ARG A 62 -2.27 -12.02 -12.09
C ARG A 62 -3.15 -10.95 -12.73
N ARG A 63 -4.47 -11.01 -12.51
CA ARG A 63 -5.42 -10.02 -13.01
C ARG A 63 -5.16 -8.63 -12.42
N LEU A 64 -4.97 -8.54 -11.10
CA LEU A 64 -4.68 -7.28 -10.41
C LEU A 64 -3.36 -6.67 -10.89
N SER A 65 -2.30 -7.47 -11.01
CA SER A 65 -1.00 -7.01 -11.48
C SER A 65 -1.08 -6.43 -12.89
N SER A 66 -1.80 -7.08 -13.82
CA SER A 66 -2.00 -6.55 -15.17
C SER A 66 -2.76 -5.22 -15.16
N ALA A 67 -3.84 -5.12 -14.37
CA ALA A 67 -4.63 -3.89 -14.27
C ALA A 67 -3.84 -2.73 -13.63
N PHE A 68 -3.04 -3.00 -12.60
CA PHE A 68 -2.21 -1.97 -11.96
C PHE A 68 -1.03 -1.55 -12.83
N ASP A 69 -0.42 -2.47 -13.59
CA ASP A 69 0.63 -2.12 -14.54
C ASP A 69 0.12 -1.21 -15.66
N GLU A 70 -1.08 -1.49 -16.21
CA GLU A 70 -1.70 -0.63 -17.21
C GLU A 70 -1.97 0.79 -16.66
N ARG A 71 -2.56 0.87 -15.45
CA ARG A 71 -2.80 2.16 -14.78
C ARG A 71 -1.51 2.92 -14.48
N ARG A 72 -0.46 2.21 -14.03
CA ARG A 72 0.86 2.79 -13.77
C ARG A 72 1.43 3.42 -15.04
N LYS A 73 1.43 2.67 -16.16
CA LYS A 73 1.93 3.16 -17.46
C LYS A 73 1.21 4.43 -17.91
N ARG A 74 -0.12 4.46 -17.81
CA ARG A 74 -0.94 5.63 -18.14
C ARG A 74 -0.59 6.83 -17.26
N LEU A 75 -0.47 6.63 -15.94
CA LEU A 75 -0.15 7.70 -14.99
C LEU A 75 1.26 8.26 -15.22
N VAL A 76 2.27 7.40 -15.37
CA VAL A 76 3.65 7.80 -15.65
C VAL A 76 3.74 8.60 -16.95
N HIS A 77 3.08 8.12 -18.02
CA HIS A 77 3.04 8.84 -19.29
C HIS A 77 2.41 10.24 -19.14
N ALA A 78 1.29 10.35 -18.42
CA ALA A 78 0.64 11.64 -18.18
C ALA A 78 1.53 12.59 -17.37
N ILE A 79 2.23 12.10 -16.34
CA ILE A 79 3.17 12.92 -15.57
C ILE A 79 4.31 13.41 -16.45
N SER A 80 4.92 12.54 -17.25
CA SER A 80 6.00 12.95 -18.16
C SER A 80 5.55 13.98 -19.20
N ALA A 81 4.29 13.89 -19.68
CA ALA A 81 3.75 14.81 -20.67
C ALA A 81 3.33 16.17 -20.09
N PHE A 82 2.70 16.18 -18.91
CA PHE A 82 2.07 17.39 -18.34
C PHE A 82 2.86 18.01 -17.19
N LEU A 83 3.78 17.28 -16.57
CA LEU A 83 4.60 17.71 -15.44
C LEU A 83 6.08 17.36 -15.70
N PRO A 84 6.71 17.88 -16.76
CA PRO A 84 8.05 17.47 -17.18
C PRO A 84 9.15 17.78 -16.17
N GLU A 85 8.94 18.75 -15.27
CA GLU A 85 9.88 19.09 -14.20
C GLU A 85 9.75 18.16 -12.97
N TRP A 86 8.76 17.28 -12.96
CA TRP A 86 8.50 16.33 -11.88
C TRP A 86 9.10 14.97 -12.19
N ARG A 87 9.65 14.32 -11.17
CA ARG A 87 10.25 13.00 -11.28
C ARG A 87 9.43 11.99 -10.50
N SER A 88 9.05 10.89 -11.14
CA SER A 88 8.47 9.75 -10.45
C SER A 88 9.54 8.76 -10.04
N THR A 89 9.44 8.22 -8.82
CA THR A 89 10.27 7.07 -8.44
C THR A 89 9.87 5.84 -9.25
N ASP A 90 10.87 5.08 -9.71
CA ASP A 90 10.65 3.86 -10.45
C ASP A 90 10.41 2.70 -9.47
N SER A 91 9.26 2.71 -8.81
CA SER A 91 8.84 1.61 -7.94
C SER A 91 8.19 0.50 -8.77
N ALA A 92 8.78 -0.69 -8.70
CA ALA A 92 8.20 -1.90 -9.27
C ALA A 92 7.06 -2.39 -8.35
N GLY A 93 5.81 -2.14 -8.79
CA GLY A 93 4.60 -2.63 -8.12
C GLY A 93 3.96 -1.64 -7.14
N GLY A 94 2.83 -2.05 -6.55
CA GLY A 94 2.02 -1.20 -5.68
C GLY A 94 0.89 -0.47 -6.42
N THR A 95 0.22 0.43 -5.70
CA THR A 95 -0.96 1.18 -6.18
C THR A 95 -0.79 2.69 -6.10
N SER A 96 0.43 3.16 -5.80
CA SER A 96 0.75 4.56 -5.57
C SER A 96 2.07 4.91 -6.27
N LEU A 97 2.22 6.15 -6.67
CA LEU A 97 3.44 6.67 -7.29
C LEU A 97 3.95 7.84 -6.45
N TRP A 98 5.23 7.82 -6.08
CA TRP A 98 5.86 8.93 -5.39
C TRP A 98 6.46 9.90 -6.40
N LEU A 99 6.12 11.19 -6.26
CA LEU A 99 6.58 12.25 -7.13
C LEU A 99 7.45 13.25 -6.36
N GLU A 100 8.60 13.55 -6.95
CA GLU A 100 9.50 14.61 -6.53
C GLU A 100 9.27 15.82 -7.44
N GLY A 101 8.88 16.95 -6.86
CA GLY A 101 8.71 18.21 -7.56
C GLY A 101 10.00 19.03 -7.62
N PRO A 102 10.01 20.15 -8.36
CA PRO A 102 11.12 21.09 -8.37
C PRO A 102 11.53 21.53 -6.95
N ARG A 103 12.79 21.95 -6.80
CA ARG A 103 13.29 22.42 -5.49
C ARG A 103 12.43 23.57 -4.97
N GLY A 104 12.04 23.49 -3.70
CA GLY A 104 11.18 24.49 -3.05
C GLY A 104 9.68 24.23 -3.23
N THR A 105 9.29 23.12 -3.85
CA THR A 105 7.89 22.70 -3.92
C THR A 105 7.32 22.52 -2.53
N ASP A 106 6.29 23.31 -2.21
CA ASP A 106 5.46 23.08 -1.05
C ASP A 106 4.40 22.01 -1.37
N SER A 107 4.67 20.77 -0.96
CA SER A 107 3.77 19.64 -1.20
C SER A 107 2.39 19.81 -0.54
N ARG A 108 2.29 20.58 0.55
CA ARG A 108 1.02 20.82 1.25
C ARG A 108 0.18 21.85 0.49
N GLY A 109 0.77 22.98 0.13
CA GLY A 109 0.12 23.98 -0.72
C GLY A 109 -0.31 23.39 -2.06
N LEU A 110 0.49 22.49 -2.64
CA LEU A 110 0.09 21.77 -3.85
C LEU A 110 -1.12 20.86 -3.63
N ALA A 111 -1.16 20.10 -2.53
CA ALA A 111 -2.30 19.22 -2.22
C ALA A 111 -3.60 20.01 -2.04
N GLU A 112 -3.54 21.17 -1.38
CA GLU A 112 -4.68 22.08 -1.22
C GLU A 112 -5.13 22.67 -2.57
N ALA A 113 -4.18 23.14 -3.39
CA ALA A 113 -4.46 23.66 -4.72
C ALA A 113 -5.07 22.58 -5.64
N ALA A 114 -4.57 21.35 -5.60
CA ALA A 114 -5.11 20.23 -6.35
C ALA A 114 -6.53 19.87 -5.88
N ALA A 115 -6.77 19.84 -4.57
CA ALA A 115 -8.08 19.53 -4.00
C ALA A 115 -9.16 20.54 -4.43
N SER A 116 -8.80 21.83 -4.54
CA SER A 116 -9.70 22.86 -5.09
C SER A 116 -10.15 22.58 -6.54
N ARG A 117 -9.40 21.74 -7.26
CA ARG A 117 -9.68 21.29 -8.63
C ARG A 117 -10.19 19.86 -8.70
N SER A 118 -10.70 19.31 -7.58
CA SER A 118 -11.19 17.93 -7.45
C SER A 118 -10.12 16.85 -7.70
N VAL A 119 -8.84 17.17 -7.47
CA VAL A 119 -7.73 16.21 -7.54
C VAL A 119 -7.15 16.03 -6.15
N ILE A 120 -7.21 14.81 -5.61
CA ILE A 120 -6.69 14.49 -4.28
C ILE A 120 -5.32 13.83 -4.40
N ILE A 121 -4.35 14.38 -3.68
CA ILE A 121 -3.00 13.82 -3.51
C ILE A 121 -2.63 13.84 -2.03
N GLU A 122 -1.73 12.93 -1.63
CA GLU A 122 -1.18 12.93 -0.28
C GLU A 122 0.11 13.76 -0.25
N PRO A 123 0.24 14.76 0.65
CA PRO A 123 1.46 15.53 0.79
C PRO A 123 2.57 14.66 1.38
N GLY A 124 3.78 14.81 0.84
CA GLY A 124 4.91 13.94 1.18
C GLY A 124 5.42 14.09 2.61
N ASP A 125 5.25 15.28 3.21
CA ASP A 125 5.70 15.62 4.56
C ASP A 125 5.16 14.69 5.65
N ARG A 126 3.98 14.09 5.45
CA ARG A 126 3.36 13.10 6.36
C ARG A 126 4.15 11.81 6.51
N PHE A 127 5.04 11.50 5.56
CA PHE A 127 5.78 10.24 5.51
C PHE A 127 7.23 10.37 6.02
N PHE A 128 7.64 11.55 6.49
CA PHE A 128 8.96 11.78 7.09
C PHE A 128 8.84 12.01 8.59
N ASP A 129 9.77 11.45 9.36
CA ASP A 129 9.90 11.76 10.78
C ASP A 129 10.49 13.18 10.95
N ARG A 130 10.05 13.90 11.98
CA ARG A 130 10.12 15.37 12.13
C ARG A 130 11.52 15.99 12.22
N THR A 131 12.59 15.23 12.04
CA THR A 131 13.98 15.66 12.24
C THR A 131 14.74 16.03 10.98
N GLU A 132 14.35 15.55 9.81
CA GLU A 132 14.95 15.96 8.54
C GLU A 132 13.84 16.20 7.52
N LYS A 133 13.41 17.47 7.40
CA LYS A 133 12.67 17.89 6.22
C LYS A 133 13.57 17.59 5.02
N PRO A 134 13.19 16.69 4.10
CA PRO A 134 13.98 16.49 2.91
C PRO A 134 14.03 17.83 2.20
N SER A 135 15.24 18.35 2.01
CA SER A 135 15.47 19.46 1.08
C SER A 135 15.51 18.97 -0.38
N ARG A 136 15.02 17.74 -0.63
CA ARG A 136 14.98 17.00 -1.89
C ARG A 136 13.80 16.05 -1.87
#